data_AF-A0A1B9NZQ6-F1
#
_entry.id   AF-A0A1B9NZQ6-F1
#
_cell.length_a   1.000
_cell.length_b   1.000
_cell.length_c   1.000
_cell.angle_alpha   90.00
_cell.angle_beta   90.00
_cell.angle_gamma   90.00
#
_symmetry.space_group_name_H-M   'P 1'
#
loop_
_entity.id
_entity.type
_entity.pdbx_description
1 polymer ?
#
loop_
_entity_poly.entity_id
_entity_poly.type
_entity_poly.pdbx_seq_one_letter_code
_entity_poly.pdbx_strand_id
1 'polypeptide(L)'
;MALNLDIYQLIMSNGLKISNPAVNAGRETSNQLMALETALNNPALDLLGVDLTVLTSARDSIASTNTNITGSVNAMATTADNAIQMSSMAQQVNRLDALSGAVPASCSNTTELFGSIQGENDAAFAVINKAVSALFQAINDFIGGLIDVDAFATWLATITDTLSLADSDIAALLSKELAKANEIKNKITSSAIAQNIAMLWDNPCSKSVMNDVLPDDIKRLLP
;
A
#
# COMPACT_ATOMS: atom_id res chain seq x y z
N MET A 1 -8.36 22.95 23.27
CA MET A 1 -7.20 23.12 22.38
C MET A 1 -7.28 24.49 21.75
N ALA A 2 -6.20 25.28 21.81
CA ALA A 2 -6.12 26.54 21.08
C ALA A 2 -5.74 26.25 19.61
N LEU A 3 -6.43 26.88 18.67
CA LEU A 3 -6.12 26.80 17.24
C LEU A 3 -4.78 27.49 16.98
N ASN A 4 -3.83 26.80 16.34
CA ASN A 4 -2.62 27.45 15.85
C ASN A 4 -2.98 28.20 14.55
N LEU A 5 -3.05 29.53 14.66
CA LEU A 5 -3.44 30.42 13.56
C LEU A 5 -2.47 30.37 12.39
N ASP A 6 -1.17 30.18 12.63
CA ASP A 6 -0.15 30.10 11.58
C ASP A 6 -0.33 28.83 10.73
N ILE A 7 -0.57 27.68 11.37
CA ILE A 7 -0.87 26.41 10.69
C ILE A 7 -2.18 26.53 9.90
N TYR A 8 -3.22 27.11 10.50
CA TYR A 8 -4.51 27.32 9.84
C TYR A 8 -4.38 28.20 8.60
N GLN A 9 -3.68 29.34 8.72
CA GLN A 9 -3.46 30.27 7.61
C GLN A 9 -2.63 29.62 6.49
N LEU A 10 -1.58 28.87 6.83
CA LEU A 10 -0.78 28.15 5.85
C LEU A 10 -1.61 27.14 5.05
N ILE A 11 -2.44 26.34 5.73
CA ILE A 11 -3.34 25.37 5.09
C ILE A 11 -4.41 26.09 4.25
N MET A 12 -5.00 27.18 4.73
CA MET A 12 -5.97 27.97 3.97
C MET A 12 -5.37 28.57 2.69
N SER A 13 -4.17 29.13 2.77
CA SER A 13 -3.55 29.84 1.64
C SER A 13 -2.95 28.90 0.61
N ASN A 14 -2.37 27.77 1.03
CA ASN A 14 -1.55 26.92 0.16
C ASN A 14 -2.09 25.49 -0.01
N GLY A 15 -3.14 25.13 0.74
CA GLY A 15 -3.53 23.74 0.95
C GLY A 15 -2.53 22.99 1.84
N LEU A 16 -2.91 21.80 2.29
CA LEU A 16 -1.97 20.88 2.91
C LEU A 16 -1.31 20.02 1.84
N LYS A 17 0.02 20.07 1.75
CA LYS A 17 0.80 19.18 0.88
C LYS A 17 1.57 18.20 1.75
N ILE A 18 1.27 16.92 1.62
CA ILE A 18 1.99 15.85 2.32
C ILE A 18 3.01 15.27 1.33
N SER A 19 4.29 15.36 1.68
CA SER A 19 5.35 14.69 0.92
C SER A 19 5.58 13.30 1.47
N ASN A 20 5.66 12.31 0.58
CA ASN A 20 5.96 10.93 0.94
C ASN A 20 7.20 10.43 0.15
N PRO A 21 8.34 10.19 0.83
CA PRO A 21 9.54 9.67 0.18
C PRO A 21 9.34 8.32 -0.53
N ALA A 22 8.53 7.41 0.02
CA ALA A 22 8.23 6.11 -0.58
C ALA A 22 7.45 6.25 -1.90
N VAL A 23 6.58 7.24 -2.02
CA VAL A 23 5.89 7.56 -3.29
C VAL A 23 6.89 8.01 -4.35
N ASN A 24 7.89 8.82 -3.97
CA ASN A 24 8.93 9.25 -4.90
C ASN A 24 9.81 8.07 -5.33
N ALA A 25 10.23 7.23 -4.39
CA ALA A 25 11.01 6.02 -4.68
C ALA A 25 10.28 5.08 -5.64
N GLY A 26 8.99 4.80 -5.38
CA GLY A 26 8.21 3.94 -6.27
C GLY A 26 7.98 4.55 -7.66
N ARG A 27 7.82 5.87 -7.79
CA ARG A 27 7.77 6.56 -9.10
C ARG A 27 9.08 6.43 -9.86
N GLU A 28 10.21 6.56 -9.17
CA GLU A 28 11.53 6.37 -9.77
C GLU A 28 11.70 4.93 -10.27
N THR A 29 11.34 3.94 -9.45
CA THR A 29 11.36 2.53 -9.84
C THR A 29 10.48 2.25 -11.06
N SER A 30 9.27 2.81 -11.12
CA SER A 30 8.39 2.69 -12.28
C SER A 30 9.02 3.28 -13.55
N ASN A 31 9.65 4.45 -13.47
CA ASN A 31 10.37 5.05 -14.59
C ASN A 31 11.54 4.17 -15.07
N GLN A 32 12.26 3.54 -14.14
CA GLN A 32 13.36 2.62 -14.47
C GLN A 32 12.85 1.35 -15.17
N LEU A 33 11.72 0.80 -14.73
CA LEU A 33 11.07 -0.35 -15.38
C LEU A 33 10.59 -0.01 -16.79
N MET A 34 10.00 1.16 -17.01
CA MET A 34 9.61 1.61 -18.36
C MET A 34 10.81 1.75 -19.30
N ALA A 35 11.93 2.27 -18.79
CA ALA A 35 13.16 2.36 -19.57
C ALA A 35 13.69 0.96 -19.92
N LEU A 36 13.61 0.01 -18.97
CA LEU A 36 14.04 -1.37 -19.18
C LEU A 36 13.15 -2.11 -20.20
N GLU A 37 11.83 -1.92 -20.11
CA GLU A 37 10.87 -2.43 -21.07
C GLU A 37 11.21 -1.94 -22.48
N THR A 38 11.55 -0.66 -22.62
CA THR A 38 12.01 -0.08 -23.89
C THR A 38 13.29 -0.75 -24.40
N ALA A 39 14.26 -1.03 -23.51
CA ALA A 39 15.50 -1.70 -23.87
C ALA A 39 15.29 -3.16 -24.29
N LEU A 40 14.38 -3.89 -23.63
CA LEU A 40 14.02 -5.27 -23.99
C LEU A 40 13.22 -5.37 -25.29
N ASN A 41 12.54 -4.30 -25.68
CA ASN A 41 11.87 -4.18 -26.97
C ASN A 41 12.82 -3.79 -28.11
N ASN A 42 14.14 -3.79 -27.88
CA ASN A 42 15.12 -3.56 -28.94
C ASN A 42 15.09 -4.71 -29.97
N PRO A 43 14.79 -4.44 -31.25
CA PRO A 43 14.71 -5.47 -32.29
C PRO A 43 16.02 -6.25 -32.51
N ALA A 44 17.16 -5.68 -32.11
CA ALA A 44 18.44 -6.37 -32.17
C ALA A 44 18.44 -7.65 -31.31
N LEU A 45 17.70 -7.68 -30.19
CA LEU A 45 17.62 -8.86 -29.32
C LEU A 45 16.93 -10.03 -30.02
N ASP A 46 15.87 -9.77 -30.79
CA ASP A 46 15.15 -10.79 -31.54
C ASP A 46 16.00 -11.38 -32.69
N LEU A 47 16.95 -10.59 -33.21
CA LEU A 47 17.85 -10.99 -34.30
C LEU A 47 19.08 -11.79 -33.82
N LEU A 48 19.41 -11.71 -32.54
CA LEU A 48 20.58 -12.36 -31.93
C LEU A 48 20.31 -13.80 -31.46
N GLY A 49 19.15 -14.37 -31.82
CA GLY A 49 18.84 -15.78 -31.60
C GLY A 49 18.36 -16.14 -30.19
N VAL A 50 17.99 -15.15 -29.38
CA VAL A 50 17.31 -15.40 -28.09
C VAL A 50 15.94 -16.02 -28.35
N ASP A 51 15.56 -17.02 -27.55
CA ASP A 51 14.23 -17.61 -27.63
C ASP A 51 13.14 -16.55 -27.39
N LEU A 52 12.27 -16.37 -28.39
CA LEU A 52 11.22 -15.37 -28.36
C LEU A 52 10.23 -15.59 -27.20
N THR A 53 10.03 -16.84 -26.76
CA THR A 53 9.16 -17.17 -25.63
C THR A 53 9.76 -16.68 -24.30
N VAL A 54 11.08 -16.78 -24.14
CA VAL A 54 11.80 -16.27 -22.96
C VAL A 54 11.79 -14.74 -22.94
N LEU A 55 12.06 -14.10 -24.08
CA LEU A 55 11.98 -12.65 -24.21
C LEU A 55 10.57 -12.12 -23.91
N THR A 56 9.54 -12.75 -24.48
CA THR A 56 8.14 -12.36 -24.24
C THR A 56 7.78 -12.51 -22.77
N SER A 57 8.14 -13.62 -22.13
CA SER A 57 7.88 -13.84 -20.70
C SER A 57 8.52 -12.77 -19.81
N ALA A 58 9.77 -12.39 -20.11
CA ALA A 58 10.46 -11.33 -19.38
C ALA A 58 9.82 -9.95 -19.60
N ARG A 59 9.44 -9.62 -20.85
CA ARG A 59 8.72 -8.39 -21.19
C ARG A 59 7.39 -8.31 -20.42
N ASP A 60 6.60 -9.38 -20.44
CA ASP A 60 5.31 -9.46 -19.74
C ASP A 60 5.48 -9.32 -18.22
N SER A 61 6.50 -9.98 -17.64
CA SER A 61 6.82 -9.86 -16.22
C SER A 61 7.17 -8.44 -15.81
N ILE A 62 8.00 -7.74 -16.59
CA ILE A 62 8.39 -6.36 -16.32
C ILE A 62 7.20 -5.40 -16.47
N ALA A 63 6.40 -5.55 -17.52
CA ALA A 63 5.20 -4.75 -17.73
C ALA A 63 4.16 -4.94 -16.60
N SER A 64 3.97 -6.19 -16.17
CA SER A 64 3.12 -6.54 -15.02
C SER A 64 3.63 -5.90 -13.72
N THR A 65 4.94 -6.05 -13.45
CA THR A 65 5.60 -5.47 -12.27
C THR A 65 5.46 -3.95 -12.26
N ASN A 66 5.64 -3.29 -13.41
CA ASN A 66 5.48 -1.84 -13.53
C ASN A 66 4.02 -1.40 -13.26
N THR A 67 3.05 -2.15 -13.77
CA THR A 67 1.61 -1.92 -13.51
C THR A 67 1.31 -2.01 -12.01
N ASN A 68 1.83 -3.05 -11.35
CA ASN A 68 1.59 -3.28 -9.93
C ASN A 68 2.29 -2.24 -9.05
N ILE A 69 3.51 -1.83 -9.38
CA ILE A 69 4.19 -0.72 -8.69
C ILE A 69 3.43 0.59 -8.87
N THR A 70 2.93 0.88 -10.07
CA THR A 70 2.12 2.08 -10.32
C THR A 70 0.85 2.08 -9.46
N GLY A 71 0.14 0.95 -9.40
CA GLY A 71 -1.01 0.77 -8.52
C GLY A 71 -0.65 0.96 -7.05
N SER A 72 0.46 0.38 -6.62
CA SER A 72 0.99 0.45 -5.25
C SER A 72 1.36 1.88 -4.86
N VAL A 73 2.03 2.61 -5.75
CA VAL A 73 2.38 4.03 -5.57
C VAL A 73 1.13 4.89 -5.44
N ASN A 74 0.08 4.62 -6.23
CA ASN A 74 -1.19 5.34 -6.12
C ASN A 74 -1.89 5.07 -4.78
N ALA A 75 -1.85 3.83 -4.30
CA ALA A 75 -2.36 3.47 -2.97
C ALA A 75 -1.57 4.16 -1.84
N MET A 76 -0.23 4.20 -1.94
CA MET A 76 0.64 4.93 -1.00
C MET A 76 0.37 6.43 -1.02
N ALA A 77 0.18 7.04 -2.19
CA ALA A 77 -0.16 8.45 -2.31
C ALA A 77 -1.52 8.74 -1.68
N THR A 78 -2.53 7.91 -1.95
CA THR A 78 -3.86 8.03 -1.34
C THR A 78 -3.78 7.90 0.19
N THR A 79 -2.96 6.98 0.70
CA THR A 79 -2.75 6.80 2.13
C THR A 79 -2.05 8.01 2.75
N ALA A 80 -1.05 8.57 2.06
CA ALA A 80 -0.37 9.79 2.48
C ALA A 80 -1.31 11.00 2.52
N ASP A 81 -2.12 11.21 1.48
CA ASP A 81 -3.08 12.31 1.39
C ASP A 81 -4.14 12.23 2.51
N ASN A 82 -4.54 11.01 2.88
CA ASN A 82 -5.52 10.77 3.93
C ASN A 82 -4.89 10.55 5.32
N ALA A 83 -3.56 10.70 5.48
CA ALA A 83 -2.84 10.30 6.69
C ALA A 83 -3.37 10.99 7.95
N ILE A 84 -3.79 12.26 7.88
CA ILE A 84 -4.37 12.97 9.03
C ILE A 84 -5.71 12.35 9.46
N GLN A 85 -6.62 12.12 8.50
CA GLN A 85 -7.91 11.51 8.76
C GLN A 85 -7.75 10.10 9.31
N MET A 86 -6.93 9.28 8.67
CA MET A 86 -6.64 7.91 9.07
C MET A 86 -5.95 7.86 10.44
N SER A 87 -5.05 8.80 10.74
CA SER A 87 -4.44 8.93 12.08
C SER A 87 -5.49 9.25 13.14
N SER A 88 -6.42 10.18 12.88
CA SER A 88 -7.50 10.50 13.81
C SER A 88 -8.38 9.28 14.10
N MET A 89 -8.74 8.52 13.06
CA MET A 89 -9.49 7.27 13.19
C MET A 89 -8.74 6.22 14.00
N ALA A 90 -7.45 6.01 13.71
CA ALA A 90 -6.60 5.08 14.45
C ALA A 90 -6.49 5.43 15.93
N GLN A 91 -6.35 6.73 16.25
CA GLN A 91 -6.31 7.21 17.63
C GLN A 91 -7.65 7.04 18.35
N GLN A 92 -8.77 7.22 17.65
CA GLN A 92 -10.09 6.91 18.21
C GLN A 92 -10.19 5.42 18.57
N VAL A 93 -9.73 4.53 17.70
CA VAL A 93 -9.73 3.09 17.96
C VAL A 93 -8.76 2.70 19.06
N ASN A 94 -7.55 3.28 19.13
CA ASN A 94 -6.63 3.06 20.26
C ASN A 94 -7.29 3.36 21.61
N ARG A 95 -8.12 4.40 21.67
CA ARG A 95 -8.91 4.73 22.88
C ARG A 95 -9.99 3.69 23.17
N LEU A 96 -10.67 3.18 22.15
CA LEU A 96 -11.68 2.12 22.29
C LEU A 96 -11.03 0.80 22.77
N ASP A 97 -9.89 0.43 22.20
CA ASP A 97 -9.13 -0.77 22.57
C ASP A 97 -8.59 -0.66 24.01
N ALA A 98 -8.22 0.55 24.46
CA ALA A 98 -7.84 0.79 25.85
C ALA A 98 -9.03 0.65 26.82
N LEU A 99 -10.24 1.06 26.41
CA LEU A 99 -11.46 0.90 27.22
C LEU A 99 -11.92 -0.55 27.35
N SER A 100 -11.70 -1.38 26.32
CA SER A 100 -12.05 -2.81 26.35
C SER A 100 -11.01 -3.69 27.06
N GLY A 101 -9.94 -3.09 27.60
CA GLY A 101 -8.86 -3.80 28.29
C GLY A 101 -7.96 -4.63 27.37
N ALA A 102 -8.08 -4.47 26.05
CA ALA A 102 -7.42 -5.35 25.07
C ALA A 102 -5.94 -4.98 24.81
N VAL A 103 -5.53 -3.72 24.98
CA VAL A 103 -4.14 -3.25 24.76
C VAL A 103 -3.86 -2.02 25.64
N PRO A 104 -2.65 -1.86 26.23
CA PRO A 104 -2.22 -0.55 26.76
C PRO A 104 -2.39 0.53 25.71
N ALA A 105 -2.60 1.80 26.12
CA ALA A 105 -2.61 2.93 25.19
C ALA A 105 -1.33 2.90 24.34
N SER A 106 -1.45 2.45 23.09
CA SER A 106 -0.33 2.19 22.19
C SER A 106 -0.64 2.82 20.84
N CYS A 107 0.41 3.09 20.07
CA CYS A 107 0.30 3.62 18.71
C CYS A 107 0.08 2.52 17.65
N SER A 108 -0.26 1.29 18.06
CA SER A 108 -0.25 0.10 17.18
C SER A 108 -1.04 0.30 15.89
N ASN A 109 -2.29 0.77 16.01
CA ASN A 109 -3.15 1.00 14.84
C ASN A 109 -2.60 2.08 13.88
N THR A 110 -1.84 3.06 14.40
CA THR A 110 -1.19 4.07 13.57
C THR A 110 0.04 3.49 12.87
N THR A 111 0.89 2.75 13.58
CA THR A 111 2.08 2.12 13.00
C THR A 111 1.70 1.10 11.92
N GLU A 112 0.70 0.26 12.17
CA GLU A 112 0.25 -0.77 11.23
C GLU A 112 -0.48 -0.23 9.98
N LEU A 113 -0.92 1.03 9.99
CA LEU A 113 -1.62 1.68 8.87
C LEU A 113 -0.68 2.34 7.86
N PHE A 114 0.56 2.65 8.28
CA PHE A 114 1.42 3.58 7.57
C PHE A 114 2.80 2.99 7.24
N GLY A 115 2.99 1.68 7.35
CA GLY A 115 4.24 1.01 7.02
C GLY A 115 4.75 1.33 5.61
N SER A 116 3.87 1.31 4.61
CA SER A 116 4.19 1.58 3.20
C SER A 116 4.70 3.00 2.97
N ILE A 117 4.19 3.96 3.73
CA ILE A 117 4.60 5.37 3.67
C ILE A 117 5.75 5.69 4.64
N GLN A 118 6.08 4.77 5.54
CA GLN A 118 7.19 4.85 6.51
C GLN A 118 8.44 4.09 6.07
N GLY A 119 8.45 3.53 4.86
CA GLY A 119 9.63 2.92 4.25
C GLY A 119 9.70 1.40 4.39
N GLU A 120 8.63 0.71 4.82
CA GLU A 120 8.62 -0.77 4.84
C GLU A 120 8.72 -1.37 3.41
N ASN A 121 8.39 -0.59 2.37
CA ASN A 121 8.60 -0.96 0.96
C ASN A 121 10.00 -0.69 0.41
N ASP A 122 10.87 0.03 1.14
CA ASP A 122 12.14 0.52 0.59
C ASP A 122 13.07 -0.63 0.17
N ALA A 123 13.06 -1.73 0.93
CA ALA A 123 13.84 -2.92 0.61
C ALA A 123 13.38 -3.58 -0.70
N ALA A 124 12.06 -3.71 -0.89
CA ALA A 124 11.49 -4.28 -2.12
C ALA A 124 11.80 -3.38 -3.33
N PHE A 125 11.64 -2.06 -3.22
CA PHE A 125 12.03 -1.12 -4.27
C PHE A 125 13.53 -1.20 -4.60
N ALA A 126 14.39 -1.34 -3.59
CA ALA A 126 15.82 -1.50 -3.81
C ALA A 126 16.16 -2.80 -4.55
N VAL A 127 15.47 -3.90 -4.26
CA VAL A 127 15.60 -5.17 -5.00
C VAL A 127 15.24 -4.98 -6.46
N ILE A 128 14.11 -4.30 -6.75
CA ILE A 128 13.66 -4.04 -8.12
C ILE A 128 14.66 -3.15 -8.86
N ASN A 129 15.12 -2.04 -8.26
CA ASN A 129 16.09 -1.15 -8.90
C ASN A 129 17.42 -1.85 -9.20
N LYS A 130 17.88 -2.71 -8.28
CA LYS A 130 19.09 -3.53 -8.48
C LYS A 130 18.90 -4.52 -9.62
N ALA A 131 17.76 -5.21 -9.64
CA ALA A 131 17.36 -6.11 -10.71
C ALA A 131 17.35 -5.38 -12.07
N VAL A 132 16.66 -4.25 -12.16
CA VAL A 132 16.59 -3.44 -13.38
C VAL A 132 17.98 -3.04 -13.88
N SER A 133 18.83 -2.53 -12.99
CA SER A 133 20.20 -2.13 -13.34
C SER A 133 21.03 -3.31 -13.84
N ALA A 134 20.92 -4.48 -13.21
CA ALA A 134 21.61 -5.69 -13.63
C ALA A 134 21.14 -6.17 -15.00
N LEU A 135 19.83 -6.11 -15.28
CA LEU A 135 19.32 -6.52 -16.58
C LEU A 135 19.72 -5.55 -17.70
N PHE A 136 19.75 -4.25 -17.43
CA PHE A 136 20.31 -3.28 -18.38
C PHE A 136 21.75 -3.60 -18.77
N GLN A 137 22.58 -3.93 -17.78
CA GLN A 137 23.96 -4.33 -18.05
C GLN A 137 24.01 -5.62 -18.87
N ALA A 138 23.21 -6.63 -18.52
CA ALA A 138 23.15 -7.90 -19.26
C ALA A 138 22.69 -7.71 -20.72
N ILE A 139 21.74 -6.80 -20.98
CA ILE A 139 21.32 -6.44 -22.35
C ILE A 139 22.50 -5.86 -23.13
N ASN A 140 23.24 -4.91 -22.55
CA ASN A 140 24.40 -4.29 -23.19
C ASN A 140 25.52 -5.31 -23.45
N ASP A 141 25.81 -6.17 -22.47
CA ASP A 141 26.84 -7.20 -22.58
C ASP A 141 26.47 -8.23 -23.65
N PHE A 142 25.19 -8.61 -23.74
CA PHE A 142 24.70 -9.54 -24.77
C PHE A 142 24.79 -8.93 -26.17
N ILE A 143 24.31 -7.70 -26.35
CA ILE A 143 24.41 -6.97 -27.63
C ILE A 143 25.88 -6.76 -28.03
N GLY A 144 26.77 -6.54 -27.05
CA GLY A 144 28.21 -6.41 -27.25
C GLY A 144 28.94 -7.74 -27.50
N GLY A 145 28.25 -8.89 -27.43
CA GLY A 145 28.84 -10.21 -27.59
C GLY A 145 29.75 -10.65 -26.43
N LEU A 146 29.63 -10.01 -25.26
CA LEU A 146 30.39 -10.33 -24.05
C LEU A 146 29.81 -11.51 -23.27
N ILE A 147 28.51 -11.77 -23.41
CA ILE A 147 27.83 -12.96 -22.90
C ILE A 147 27.09 -13.67 -24.02
N ASP A 148 26.99 -15.00 -23.90
CA ASP A 148 26.26 -15.83 -24.87
C ASP A 148 24.74 -15.81 -24.62
N VAL A 149 24.00 -16.42 -25.55
CA VAL A 149 22.55 -16.48 -25.54
C VAL A 149 21.98 -17.25 -24.34
N ASP A 150 22.65 -18.32 -23.91
CA ASP A 150 22.18 -19.18 -22.81
C ASP A 150 22.36 -18.46 -21.47
N ALA A 151 23.47 -17.75 -21.29
CA ALA A 151 23.71 -16.88 -20.14
C ALA A 151 22.69 -15.73 -20.09
N PHE A 152 22.40 -15.09 -21.22
CA PHE A 152 21.39 -14.03 -21.28
C PHE A 152 19.97 -14.54 -21.01
N ALA A 153 19.59 -15.71 -21.54
CA ALA A 153 18.31 -16.34 -21.25
C ALA A 153 18.16 -16.70 -19.76
N THR A 154 19.23 -17.18 -19.13
CA THR A 154 19.26 -17.44 -17.68
C THR A 154 19.05 -16.16 -16.86
N TRP A 155 19.64 -15.04 -17.29
CA TRP A 155 19.40 -13.72 -16.70
C TRP A 155 17.93 -13.29 -16.79
N LEU A 156 17.31 -13.45 -17.96
CA LEU A 156 15.90 -13.13 -18.19
C LEU A 156 14.94 -13.97 -17.33
N ALA A 157 15.27 -15.24 -17.09
CA ALA A 157 14.48 -16.08 -16.17
C ALA A 157 14.66 -15.63 -14.71
N THR A 158 15.90 -15.45 -14.27
CA THR A 158 16.23 -15.06 -12.87
C THR A 158 15.61 -13.72 -12.48
N ILE A 159 15.60 -12.77 -13.42
CA ILE A 159 15.04 -11.44 -13.16
C ILE A 159 13.52 -11.49 -12.99
N THR A 160 12.84 -12.33 -13.76
CA THR A 160 11.39 -12.54 -13.68
C THR A 160 10.99 -13.02 -12.28
N ASP A 161 11.73 -14.00 -11.73
CA ASP A 161 11.49 -14.50 -10.36
C ASP A 161 11.77 -13.41 -9.30
N THR A 162 12.85 -12.66 -9.47
CA THR A 162 13.23 -11.59 -8.53
C THR A 162 12.18 -10.48 -8.49
N LEU A 163 11.68 -10.06 -9.65
CA LEU A 163 10.65 -9.03 -9.76
C LEU A 163 9.33 -9.52 -9.15
N SER A 164 8.93 -10.77 -9.43
CA SER A 164 7.70 -11.35 -8.87
C SER A 164 7.72 -11.44 -7.35
N LEU A 165 8.87 -11.77 -6.74
CA LEU A 165 9.01 -11.80 -5.28
C LEU A 165 8.88 -10.40 -4.67
N ALA A 166 9.60 -9.41 -5.22
CA ALA A 166 9.55 -8.04 -4.73
C ALA A 166 8.15 -7.42 -4.88
N ASP A 167 7.46 -7.71 -5.98
CA ASP A 167 6.07 -7.30 -6.19
C ASP A 167 5.13 -7.92 -5.15
N SER A 168 5.29 -9.22 -4.84
CA SER A 168 4.52 -9.89 -3.81
C SER A 168 4.71 -9.26 -2.43
N ASP A 169 5.93 -8.83 -2.08
CA ASP A 169 6.21 -8.19 -0.79
C ASP A 169 5.49 -6.84 -0.67
N ILE A 170 5.51 -6.02 -1.73
CA ILE A 170 4.81 -4.74 -1.78
C ILE A 170 3.28 -4.97 -1.66
N ALA A 171 2.75 -5.91 -2.43
CA ALA A 171 1.33 -6.24 -2.41
C ALA A 171 0.87 -6.78 -1.05
N ALA A 172 1.70 -7.59 -0.38
CA ALA A 172 1.41 -8.11 0.95
C ALA A 172 1.32 -6.98 1.99
N LEU A 173 2.25 -6.02 1.95
CA LEU A 173 2.22 -4.87 2.85
C LEU A 173 0.96 -4.03 2.65
N LEU A 174 0.64 -3.67 1.41
CA LEU A 174 -0.56 -2.86 1.11
C LEU A 174 -1.85 -3.59 1.49
N SER A 175 -1.90 -4.91 1.30
CA SER A 175 -3.04 -5.72 1.72
C SER A 175 -3.22 -5.72 3.25
N LYS A 176 -2.12 -5.77 4.00
CA LYS A 176 -2.12 -5.67 5.46
C LYS A 176 -2.64 -4.29 5.92
N GLU A 177 -2.17 -3.21 5.30
CA GLU A 177 -2.65 -1.85 5.62
C GLU A 177 -4.13 -1.66 5.30
N LEU A 178 -4.59 -2.17 4.15
CA LEU A 178 -6.00 -2.12 3.78
C LEU A 178 -6.87 -2.91 4.76
N ALA A 179 -6.43 -4.10 5.17
CA ALA A 179 -7.11 -4.90 6.18
C ALA A 179 -7.21 -4.13 7.50
N LYS A 180 -6.12 -3.48 7.92
CA LYS A 180 -6.10 -2.65 9.14
C LYS A 180 -7.03 -1.44 9.04
N ALA A 181 -7.07 -0.75 7.90
CA ALA A 181 -7.98 0.36 7.68
C ALA A 181 -9.46 -0.06 7.79
N ASN A 182 -9.79 -1.23 7.24
CA ASN A 182 -11.13 -1.81 7.36
C ASN A 182 -11.46 -2.22 8.80
N GLU A 183 -10.52 -2.82 9.53
CA GLU A 183 -10.67 -3.14 10.96
C GLU A 183 -10.99 -1.88 11.77
N ILE A 184 -10.23 -0.81 11.57
CA ILE A 184 -10.41 0.47 12.26
C ILE A 184 -11.79 1.07 11.93
N LYS A 185 -12.18 1.09 10.65
CA LYS A 185 -13.50 1.58 10.23
C LYS A 185 -14.63 0.77 10.88
N ASN A 186 -14.49 -0.55 10.95
CA ASN A 186 -15.47 -1.43 11.58
C ASN A 186 -15.59 -1.13 13.07
N LYS A 187 -14.47 -1.02 13.79
CA LYS A 187 -14.48 -0.68 15.23
C LYS A 187 -15.15 0.67 15.51
N ILE A 188 -14.87 1.69 14.70
CA ILE A 188 -15.54 3.01 14.82
C ILE A 188 -17.04 2.88 14.58
N THR A 189 -17.44 2.17 13.52
CA THR A 189 -18.85 1.98 13.18
C THR A 189 -19.59 1.23 14.29
N SER A 190 -19.00 0.15 14.81
CA SER A 190 -19.55 -0.61 15.93
C SER A 190 -19.68 0.24 17.20
N SER A 191 -18.67 1.06 17.51
CA SER A 191 -18.75 2.00 18.65
C SER A 191 -19.87 3.02 18.49
N ALA A 192 -20.05 3.57 17.28
CA ALA A 192 -21.12 4.54 17.02
C ALA A 192 -22.51 3.88 17.12
N ILE A 193 -22.67 2.66 16.59
CA ILE A 193 -23.89 1.87 16.72
C ILE A 193 -24.20 1.59 18.19
N ALA A 194 -23.21 1.16 18.99
CA ALA A 194 -23.39 0.89 20.41
C ALA A 194 -23.87 2.13 21.18
N GLN A 195 -23.29 3.30 20.92
CA GLN A 195 -23.72 4.57 21.52
C GLN A 195 -25.16 4.94 21.11
N ASN A 196 -25.49 4.81 19.83
CA ASN A 196 -26.83 5.09 19.32
C ASN A 196 -27.87 4.14 19.89
N ILE A 197 -27.56 2.85 20.04
CA ILE A 197 -28.49 1.88 20.66
C ILE A 197 -28.81 2.30 22.09
N ALA A 198 -27.79 2.63 22.90
CA ALA A 198 -28.01 3.10 24.27
C ALA A 198 -28.90 4.36 24.31
N MET A 199 -28.60 5.35 23.47
CA MET A 199 -29.41 6.58 23.37
C MET A 199 -30.86 6.33 22.93
N LEU A 200 -31.08 5.44 21.96
CA LEU A 200 -32.42 5.12 21.46
C LEU A 200 -33.22 4.27 22.46
N TRP A 201 -32.55 3.44 23.25
CA TRP A 201 -33.18 2.66 24.32
C TRP A 201 -33.71 3.54 25.45
N ASP A 202 -32.98 4.61 25.77
CA ASP A 202 -33.38 5.60 26.78
C ASP A 202 -34.44 6.59 26.27
N ASN A 203 -34.68 6.63 24.96
CA ASN A 203 -35.69 7.50 24.36
C ASN A 203 -37.09 6.84 24.41
N PRO A 204 -38.10 7.42 25.10
CA PRO A 204 -39.43 6.84 25.22
C PRO A 204 -40.13 6.58 23.87
N CYS A 205 -39.87 7.41 22.87
CA CYS A 205 -40.48 7.29 21.54
C CYS A 205 -39.87 6.15 20.72
N SER A 206 -38.60 5.82 20.95
CA SER A 206 -37.88 4.79 20.20
C SER A 206 -37.80 3.46 20.94
N LYS A 207 -37.96 3.45 22.28
CA LYS A 207 -37.83 2.26 23.12
C LYS A 207 -38.74 1.10 22.70
N SER A 208 -40.00 1.39 22.35
CA SER A 208 -40.92 0.34 21.88
C SER A 208 -40.41 -0.32 20.61
N VAL A 209 -39.91 0.46 19.65
CA VAL A 209 -39.37 -0.07 18.40
C VAL A 209 -38.08 -0.86 18.67
N MET A 210 -37.18 -0.31 19.50
CA MET A 210 -35.93 -0.98 19.87
C MET A 210 -36.15 -2.30 20.59
N ASN A 211 -37.19 -2.41 21.42
CA ASN A 211 -37.54 -3.65 22.11
C ASN A 211 -37.92 -4.79 21.16
N ASP A 212 -38.54 -4.45 20.03
CA ASP A 212 -38.99 -5.41 19.01
C ASP A 212 -37.86 -5.80 18.04
N VAL A 213 -36.97 -4.86 17.70
CA VAL A 213 -35.97 -5.08 16.63
C VAL A 213 -34.58 -5.48 17.15
N LEU A 214 -34.24 -5.15 18.39
CA LEU A 214 -32.92 -5.52 18.93
C LEU A 214 -32.89 -7.02 19.29
N PRO A 215 -31.74 -7.68 19.14
CA PRO A 215 -31.49 -9.01 19.68
C PRO A 215 -31.55 -9.06 21.23
N ASP A 216 -31.95 -10.20 21.80
CA ASP A 216 -32.13 -10.37 23.25
C ASP A 216 -30.82 -10.33 24.05
N ASP A 217 -29.70 -10.72 23.45
CA ASP A 217 -28.36 -10.56 24.01
C ASP A 217 -27.95 -9.10 24.15
N ILE A 218 -28.26 -8.26 23.16
CA ILE A 218 -28.02 -6.80 23.25
C ILE A 218 -28.96 -6.16 24.29
N LYS A 219 -30.26 -6.49 24.28
CA LYS A 219 -31.22 -5.97 25.27
C LYS A 219 -30.78 -6.23 26.72
N ARG A 220 -30.20 -7.40 26.99
CA ARG A 220 -29.69 -7.76 28.33
C ARG A 220 -28.52 -6.90 28.82
N LEU A 221 -27.86 -6.16 27.93
CA LEU A 221 -26.74 -5.28 28.24
C LEU A 221 -27.16 -3.81 28.41
N LEU A 222 -28.43 -3.48 28.10
CA LEU A 222 -28.94 -2.12 28.16
C LEU A 222 -29.54 -1.81 29.56
N PRO A 223 -29.40 -0.57 30.05
CA PRO A 223 -29.92 -0.16 31.36
C PRO A 223 -31.47 -0.13 31.43
#